data_AF-A0A966HTY6-F1
#
_entry.id   AF-A0A966HTY6-F1
#
_cell.length_a   1.000
_cell.length_b   1.000
_cell.length_c   1.000
_cell.angle_alpha   90.00
_cell.angle_beta   90.00
_cell.angle_gamma   90.00
#
_symmetry.space_group_name_H-M   'P 1'
#
loop_
_entity.id
_entity.type
_entity.pdbx_description
1 polymer ?
#
loop_
_entity_poly.entity_id
_entity_poly.type
_entity_poly.pdbx_seq_one_letter_code
_entity_poly.pdbx_strand_id
1 'polypeptide(L)'
;KTVVGPKYTPLSKRQDRPDAIAWLIKNYPQLSEGQISKLVGTTKNTVESVKSRKHWNTSNITPKDPVALNLCTQSDLQKAVEKANRKVESQKKAKLKLEANK
;
A
#
# COMPACT_ATOMS: atom_id res chain seq x y z
N LYS A 1 23.70 -10.10 -9.66
CA LYS A 1 22.61 -9.10 -9.65
C LYS A 1 23.24 -7.73 -9.52
N THR A 2 23.27 -6.94 -10.58
CA THR A 2 23.68 -5.53 -10.50
C THR A 2 22.67 -4.81 -9.61
N VAL A 3 23.12 -4.22 -8.50
CA VAL A 3 22.26 -3.45 -7.62
C VAL A 3 22.03 -2.11 -8.32
N VAL A 4 20.95 -2.03 -9.10
CA VAL A 4 20.52 -0.76 -9.70
C VAL A 4 20.17 0.19 -8.55
N GLY A 5 20.94 1.25 -8.40
CA GLY A 5 20.72 2.26 -7.36
C GLY A 5 19.34 2.91 -7.47
N PRO A 6 18.86 3.56 -6.40
CA PRO A 6 17.55 4.20 -6.41
C PRO A 6 17.46 5.22 -7.55
N LYS A 7 16.54 5.00 -8.50
CA LYS A 7 16.30 5.97 -9.58
C LYS A 7 15.72 7.25 -8.96
N TYR A 8 16.39 8.37 -9.18
CA TYR A 8 15.91 9.68 -8.74
C TYR A 8 14.48 9.91 -9.25
N THR A 9 13.54 10.18 -8.35
CA THR A 9 12.18 10.56 -8.70
C THR A 9 12.10 12.09 -8.67
N PRO A 10 11.78 12.74 -9.81
CA PRO A 10 11.69 14.20 -9.88
C PRO A 10 10.61 14.72 -8.93
N LEU A 11 10.81 15.93 -8.38
CA LEU A 11 9.96 16.53 -7.34
C LEU A 11 8.48 16.52 -7.71
N SER A 12 8.14 16.81 -8.97
CA SER A 12 6.78 16.82 -9.50
C SER A 12 6.06 15.47 -9.34
N LYS A 13 6.79 14.36 -9.43
CA LYS A 13 6.24 13.00 -9.31
C LYS A 13 6.31 12.43 -7.88
N ARG A 14 6.82 13.20 -6.92
CA ARG A 14 6.88 12.75 -5.52
C ARG A 14 5.52 12.77 -4.83
N GLN A 15 4.61 13.64 -5.27
CA GLN A 15 3.23 13.71 -4.76
C GLN A 15 2.38 12.53 -5.22
N ASP A 16 2.75 11.87 -6.33
CA ASP A 16 2.04 10.68 -6.82
C ASP A 16 2.07 9.53 -5.81
N ARG A 17 3.12 9.44 -4.98
CA ARG A 17 3.28 8.40 -3.96
C ARG A 17 2.26 8.53 -2.82
N PRO A 18 2.14 9.67 -2.10
CA PRO A 18 1.11 9.83 -1.07
C PRO A 18 -0.31 9.75 -1.64
N ASP A 19 -0.54 10.27 -2.85
CA ASP A 19 -1.83 10.16 -3.57
C ASP A 19 -2.23 8.68 -3.80
N ALA A 20 -1.29 7.88 -4.29
CA ALA A 20 -1.47 6.44 -4.50
C ALA A 20 -1.70 5.66 -3.20
N ILE A 21 -0.96 6.01 -2.14
CA ILE A 21 -1.13 5.38 -0.82
C ILE A 21 -2.53 5.65 -0.27
N ALA A 22 -3.00 6.90 -0.35
CA ALA A 22 -4.33 7.26 0.13
C ALA A 22 -5.43 6.50 -0.63
N TRP A 23 -5.27 6.31 -1.95
CA TRP A 23 -6.20 5.52 -2.75
C TRP A 23 -6.19 4.04 -2.38
N LEU A 24 -5.02 3.43 -2.17
CA LEU A 24 -4.91 2.03 -1.76
C LEU A 24 -5.54 1.78 -0.38
N ILE A 25 -5.33 2.68 0.57
CA ILE A 25 -5.94 2.59 1.90
C ILE A 25 -7.47 2.69 1.82
N LYS A 26 -7.98 3.57 0.96
CA LYS A 26 -9.43 3.79 0.80
C LYS A 26 -10.13 2.62 0.10
N ASN A 27 -9.54 2.09 -0.98
CA ASN A 27 -10.19 1.07 -1.81
C ASN A 27 -9.89 -0.36 -1.36
N TYR A 28 -8.72 -0.59 -0.76
CA TYR A 28 -8.27 -1.92 -0.36
C TYR A 28 -7.80 -1.97 1.10
N PRO A 29 -8.72 -1.84 2.09
CA PRO A 29 -8.37 -1.86 3.51
C PRO A 29 -7.78 -3.21 3.98
N GLN A 30 -7.94 -4.29 3.19
CA GLN A 30 -7.31 -5.58 3.44
C GLN A 30 -5.80 -5.60 3.19
N LEU A 31 -5.26 -4.64 2.42
CA LEU A 31 -3.84 -4.57 2.13
C LEU A 31 -3.05 -4.15 3.39
N SER A 32 -1.99 -4.89 3.68
CA SER A 32 -1.05 -4.50 4.73
C SER A 32 -0.14 -3.36 4.27
N GLU A 33 0.33 -2.54 5.21
CA GLU A 33 1.25 -1.42 4.95
C GLU A 33 2.54 -1.89 4.25
N GLY A 34 3.00 -3.10 4.56
CA GLY A 34 4.13 -3.74 3.88
C GLY A 34 3.85 -4.13 2.43
N GLN A 35 2.61 -4.45 2.08
CA GLN A 35 2.22 -4.68 0.67
C GLN A 35 2.13 -3.35 -0.07
N ILE A 36 1.52 -2.33 0.53
CA ILE A 36 1.40 -0.98 -0.05
C ILE A 36 2.79 -0.37 -0.32
N SER A 37 3.70 -0.47 0.66
CA SER A 37 5.09 -0.01 0.53
C SER A 37 5.82 -0.63 -0.66
N LYS A 38 5.61 -1.93 -0.92
CA LYS A 38 6.20 -2.64 -2.06
C LYS A 38 5.57 -2.25 -3.39
N LEU A 39 4.26 -2.05 -3.44
CA LEU A 39 3.55 -1.64 -4.66
C LEU A 39 3.94 -0.23 -5.12
N VAL A 40 4.04 0.71 -4.19
CA VAL A 40 4.28 2.13 -4.50
C VAL A 40 5.78 2.47 -4.53
N GLY A 41 6.64 1.60 -4.00
CA GLY A 41 8.08 1.88 -3.89
C GLY A 41 8.39 2.94 -2.81
N THR A 42 7.68 2.87 -1.68
CA THR A 42 7.85 3.78 -0.53
C THR A 42 8.23 3.01 0.74
N THR A 43 8.48 3.72 1.84
CA THR A 43 8.71 3.11 3.17
C THR A 43 7.41 2.92 3.94
N LYS A 44 7.39 1.95 4.87
CA LYS A 44 6.24 1.70 5.76
C LYS A 44 5.87 2.93 6.59
N ASN A 45 6.87 3.66 7.11
CA ASN A 45 6.66 4.89 7.87
C ASN A 45 5.91 5.96 7.05
N THR A 46 6.18 6.04 5.74
CA THR A 46 5.45 6.95 4.85
C THR A 46 3.99 6.52 4.73
N VAL A 47 3.73 5.22 4.57
CA VAL A 47 2.36 4.68 4.52
C VAL A 47 1.61 4.97 5.82
N GLU A 48 2.24 4.75 6.97
CA GLU A 48 1.67 5.04 8.28
C GLU A 48 1.40 6.54 8.46
N SER A 49 2.31 7.40 8.01
CA SER A 49 2.14 8.86 8.08
C SER A 49 0.95 9.33 7.26
N VAL A 50 0.75 8.79 6.05
CA VAL A 50 -0.42 9.11 5.20
C VAL A 50 -1.71 8.57 5.84
N LYS A 51 -1.68 7.32 6.33
CA LYS A 51 -2.83 6.68 7.01
C LYS A 51 -3.27 7.45 8.25
N SER A 52 -2.31 7.91 9.06
CA SER A 52 -2.53 8.67 10.28
C SER A 52 -2.71 10.16 10.05
N ARG A 53 -2.72 10.61 8.78
CA ARG A 53 -2.77 12.03 8.37
C ARG A 53 -1.66 12.90 8.96
N LYS A 54 -0.53 12.30 9.36
CA LYS A 54 0.69 12.97 9.86
C LYS A 54 1.70 13.31 8.77
N HIS A 55 1.36 13.07 7.51
CA HIS A 55 2.22 13.49 6.41
C HIS A 55 2.24 15.03 6.31
N TRP A 56 3.42 15.61 6.04
CA TRP A 56 3.61 17.07 6.00
C TRP A 56 2.65 17.78 5.02
N ASN A 57 2.22 17.08 3.95
CA ASN A 57 1.34 17.61 2.92
C ASN A 57 -0.09 17.04 2.96
N THR A 58 -0.57 16.55 4.11
CA THR A 58 -1.88 15.90 4.26
C THR A 58 -3.03 16.64 3.55
N SER A 59 -3.06 17.98 3.63
CA SER A 59 -4.15 18.79 3.06
C SER A 59 -4.26 18.72 1.54
N ASN A 60 -3.16 18.42 0.85
CA ASN A 60 -3.11 18.38 -0.62
C ASN A 60 -3.08 16.95 -1.18
N ILE A 61 -3.23 15.92 -0.34
CA ILE A 61 -3.25 14.53 -0.80
C ILE A 61 -4.59 14.23 -1.45
N THR A 62 -4.54 13.84 -2.73
CA THR A 62 -5.72 13.45 -3.50
C THR A 62 -5.63 11.96 -3.84
N PRO A 63 -6.56 11.11 -3.38
CA PRO A 63 -6.52 9.68 -3.67
C PRO A 63 -6.60 9.43 -5.18
N LYS A 64 -5.51 8.95 -5.78
CA LYS A 64 -5.42 8.58 -7.21
C LYS A 64 -4.96 7.14 -7.39
N ASP A 65 -5.41 6.51 -8.46
CA ASP A 65 -5.09 5.12 -8.75
C ASP A 65 -3.58 4.93 -9.02
N PRO A 66 -2.88 4.04 -8.28
CA PRO A 66 -1.45 3.76 -8.49
C PRO A 66 -1.12 3.21 -9.89
N VAL A 67 -2.07 2.55 -10.57
CA VAL A 67 -1.88 2.03 -11.93
C VAL A 67 -1.90 3.19 -12.93
N ALA A 68 -2.85 4.12 -12.79
CA ALA A 68 -2.92 5.32 -13.61
C ALA A 68 -1.68 6.22 -13.45
N LEU A 69 -1.10 6.23 -12.24
CA LEU A 69 0.15 6.94 -11.93
C LEU A 69 1.42 6.19 -12.39
N ASN A 70 1.28 5.03 -13.03
CA ASN A 70 2.40 4.17 -13.45
C ASN A 70 3.32 3.74 -12.30
N LEU A 71 2.80 3.64 -11.07
CA LEU A 71 3.55 3.20 -9.90
C LEU A 71 3.52 1.68 -9.74
N CYS A 72 2.44 1.03 -10.17
CA CYS A 72 2.34 -0.42 -10.26
C CYS A 72 1.62 -0.84 -11.54
N THR A 73 1.74 -2.11 -11.91
CA THR A 73 0.94 -2.69 -12.99
C THR A 73 -0.39 -3.23 -12.45
N GLN A 74 -1.40 -3.34 -13.33
CA GLN A 74 -2.68 -3.95 -12.98
C GLN A 74 -2.50 -5.39 -12.43
N SER A 75 -1.58 -6.14 -13.03
CA SER A 75 -1.24 -7.50 -12.61
C SER A 75 -0.64 -7.55 -11.20
N ASP A 76 0.20 -6.59 -10.85
CA ASP A 76 0.80 -6.51 -9.51
C ASP A 76 -0.23 -6.14 -8.45
N LEU A 77 -1.15 -5.23 -8.78
CA LEU A 77 -2.26 -4.85 -7.90
C LEU A 77 -3.16 -6.06 -7.61
N GLN A 78 -3.57 -6.79 -8.64
CA GLN A 78 -4.40 -7.99 -8.50
C GLN A 78 -3.71 -9.07 -7.64
N LYS A 79 -2.43 -9.35 -7.90
CA LYS A 79 -1.64 -10.31 -7.08
C LYS A 79 -1.55 -9.88 -5.62
N ALA A 80 -1.37 -8.59 -5.35
CA ALA A 80 -1.29 -8.08 -3.99
C ALA A 80 -2.62 -8.21 -3.24
N VAL A 81 -3.75 -7.93 -3.93
CA VAL A 81 -5.10 -8.09 -3.40
C VAL A 81 -5.42 -9.55 -3.12
N GLU A 82 -5.13 -10.46 -4.05
CA GLU A 82 -5.36 -11.90 -3.86
C GLU A 82 -4.56 -12.43 -2.66
N LYS A 83 -3.29 -12.03 -2.55
CA LYS A 83 -2.44 -12.40 -1.41
C LYS A 83 -2.97 -11.84 -0.08
N ALA A 84 -3.50 -10.62 -0.09
CA ALA A 84 -4.11 -10.03 1.10
C ALA A 84 -5.40 -10.78 1.50
N ASN A 85 -6.26 -11.11 0.54
CA ASN A 85 -7.49 -11.88 0.79
C ASN A 85 -7.19 -13.24 1.43
N ARG A 86 -6.23 -13.99 0.86
CA ARG A 86 -5.77 -15.28 1.44
C ARG A 86 -5.27 -15.11 2.87
N LYS A 87 -4.54 -14.04 3.16
CA LYS A 87 -4.03 -13.76 4.52
C LYS A 87 -5.16 -13.45 5.49
N VAL A 88 -6.14 -12.63 5.08
CA VAL A 88 -7.31 -12.28 5.90
C VAL A 88 -8.14 -13.51 6.20
N GLU A 89 -8.36 -14.39 5.22
CA GLU A 89 -9.11 -15.63 5.39
C GLU A 89 -8.43 -16.56 6.40
N SER A 90 -7.11 -16.78 6.27
CA SER A 90 -6.35 -17.58 7.24
C SER A 90 -6.38 -16.99 8.64
N GLN A 91 -6.30 -15.66 8.77
CA GLN A 91 -6.40 -14.97 10.06
C GLN A 91 -7.79 -15.12 10.69
N LYS A 92 -8.86 -15.03 9.89
CA LYS A 92 -10.24 -15.26 10.36
C LYS A 92 -10.40 -16.70 10.86
N LYS A 93 -9.94 -17.69 10.09
CA LYS A 93 -9.98 -19.12 10.48
C LYS A 93 -9.21 -19.39 11.77
N ALA A 94 -8.04 -18.78 11.94
CA ALA A 94 -7.23 -18.92 13.15
C ALA A 94 -7.92 -18.29 14.37
N LYS A 95 -8.54 -17.11 14.23
CA LYS A 95 -9.31 -16.47 15.30
C LYS A 95 -10.51 -17.32 15.73
N LEU A 96 -11.29 -17.82 14.78
CA LEU A 96 -12.44 -18.69 15.07
C LEU A 96 -12.03 -19.97 15.83
N LYS A 97 -10.89 -20.58 15.45
CA LYS A 97 -10.36 -21.75 16.16
C LYS A 97 -9.89 -21.42 17.58
N LEU A 98 -9.31 -20.24 17.79
CA LEU A 98 -8.89 -19.77 19.11
C LEU A 98 -10.09 -19.47 20.00
N GLU A 99 -11.12 -18.83 19.45
CA GLU A 99 -12.38 -18.54 20.13
C GLU A 99 -13.14 -19.81 20.50
N ALA A 100 -13.08 -20.86 19.66
CA ALA A 100 -13.71 -22.15 19.95
C ALA A 100 -12.97 -23.01 20.99
N ASN A 101 -11.70 -22.69 21.30
CA ASN A 101 -10.88 -23.41 22.29
C ASN A 101 -10.78 -22.65 23.63
N LYS A 102 -11.57 -21.59 23.79
CA LYS A 102 -11.65 -20.78 25.01
C LYS A 102 -12.99 -21.03 25.68
#